data_AF-X1JBU1-F1
#
_entry.id   AF-X1JBU1-F1
#
_cell.length_a   1.000
_cell.length_b   1.000
_cell.length_c   1.000
_cell.angle_alpha   90.00
_cell.angle_beta   90.00
_cell.angle_gamma   90.00
#
_symmetry.space_group_name_H-M   'P 1'
#
loop_
_entity.id
_entity.type
_entity.pdbx_description
1 polymer ?
#
loop_
_entity_poly.entity_id
_entity_poly.type
_entity_poly.pdbx_seq_one_letter_code
_entity_poly.pdbx_strand_id
1 'polypeptide(L)' 'IHKKFTDGEVKRLVERYIAGEIKRVHIENILGIKRRRLYELVKIYRNNPDNFSKLNTEG' A
#
# COMPACT_ATOMS: atom_id res chain seq x y z
N ILE A 1 19.14 0.22 7.86
CA ILE A 1 18.14 1.29 7.63
C ILE A 1 16.84 0.61 7.20
N HIS A 2 15.90 0.38 8.12
CA HIS A 2 14.55 -0.08 7.76
C HIS A 2 13.69 1.16 7.50
N LYS A 3 13.65 1.62 6.24
CA LYS A 3 12.83 2.77 5.85
C LYS A 3 11.38 2.39 6.08
N LYS A 4 10.73 2.97 7.10
CA LYS A 4 9.29 2.85 7.31
C LYS A 4 8.61 3.72 6.25
N PHE A 5 7.78 3.12 5.42
CA PHE A 5 6.92 3.87 4.50
C PHE A 5 5.81 4.54 5.31
N THR A 6 5.59 5.82 5.04
CA THR A 6 4.40 6.53 5.54
C THR A 6 3.15 6.03 4.82
N ASP A 7 1.97 6.17 5.43
CA ASP A 7 0.72 5.76 4.80
C ASP A 7 0.49 6.45 3.44
N GLY A 8 0.98 7.70 3.28
CA GLY A 8 0.95 8.43 2.01
C GLY A 8 1.86 7.80 0.94
N GLU A 9 3.04 7.31 1.31
CA GLU A 9 3.92 6.59 0.38
C GLU A 9 3.33 5.23 -0.02
N VAL A 10 2.75 4.52 0.94
CA VAL A 10 2.05 3.25 0.66
C VAL A 10 0.85 3.50 -0.27
N LYS A 11 0.07 4.57 -0.03
CA LYS A 11 -1.07 4.96 -0.87
C LYS A 11 -0.63 5.18 -2.32
N ARG A 12 0.42 5.98 -2.56
CA ARG A 12 0.94 6.25 -3.91
C ARG A 12 1.44 4.98 -4.61
N LEU A 13 2.06 4.05 -3.88
CA LEU A 13 2.49 2.77 -4.47
C LEU A 13 1.28 1.93 -4.88
N VAL A 14 0.27 1.83 -4.02
CA VAL A 14 -0.97 1.09 -4.30
C VAL A 14 -1.73 1.70 -5.48
N GLU A 15 -1.78 3.03 -5.58
CA GLU A 15 -2.35 3.76 -6.72
C GLU A 15 -1.70 3.39 -8.04
N ARG A 16 -0.37 3.46 -8.10
CA ARG A 16 0.40 3.08 -9.30
C ARG A 16 0.25 1.61 -9.66
N TYR A 17 0.10 0.73 -8.65
CA TYR A 17 -0.18 -0.68 -8.88
C TYR A 17 -1.58 -0.88 -9.52
N ILE A 18 -2.59 -0.18 -9.02
CA ILE A 18 -3.96 -0.24 -9.57
C ILE A 18 -4.02 0.35 -10.99
N ALA A 19 -3.26 1.43 -11.25
CA ALA A 19 -3.12 2.02 -12.57
C ALA A 19 -2.34 1.15 -13.57
N GLY A 20 -1.72 0.05 -13.11
CA GLY A 20 -0.94 -0.86 -13.95
C GLY A 20 0.47 -0.36 -14.28
N GLU A 21 0.92 0.74 -13.68
CA GLU A 21 2.26 1.32 -13.89
C GLU A 21 3.37 0.48 -13.26
N ILE A 22 3.06 -0.27 -12.19
CA ILE A 22 4.00 -1.15 -11.50
C ILE A 22 3.45 -2.56 -11.37
N LYS A 23 4.33 -3.54 -11.53
CA LYS A 23 3.97 -4.96 -11.38
C LYS A 23 3.81 -5.32 -9.91
N ARG A 24 2.97 -6.32 -9.64
CA ARG A 24 2.73 -6.88 -8.29
C ARG A 24 4.02 -7.21 -7.53
N VAL A 25 4.95 -7.92 -8.18
CA VAL A 25 6.22 -8.35 -7.57
C VAL A 25 7.07 -7.15 -7.14
N HIS A 26 6.97 -6.03 -7.86
CA HIS A 26 7.72 -4.82 -7.55
C HIS A 26 7.21 -4.15 -6.27
N ILE A 27 5.88 -3.99 -6.13
CA ILE A 27 5.28 -3.41 -4.93
C ILE A 27 5.44 -4.33 -3.71
N GLU A 28 5.37 -5.65 -3.89
CA GLU A 28 5.64 -6.64 -2.83
C GLU A 28 7.07 -6.50 -2.29
N ASN A 29 8.06 -6.36 -3.19
CA ASN A 29 9.46 -6.17 -2.82
C ASN A 29 9.74 -4.80 -2.19
N ILE A 30 9.18 -3.72 -2.74
CA ILE A 30 9.35 -2.36 -2.19
C ILE A 30 8.80 -2.29 -0.78
N LEU A 31 7.56 -2.76 -0.56
CA LEU A 31 6.90 -2.70 0.74
C LEU A 31 7.37 -3.81 1.69
N GLY A 32 8.11 -4.82 1.19
CA GLY A 32 8.51 -5.98 1.97
C GLY A 32 7.31 -6.83 2.44
N ILE A 33 6.22 -6.85 1.67
CA ILE A 33 4.97 -7.52 2.04
C ILE A 33 4.66 -8.69 1.10
N LYS A 34 3.95 -9.68 1.62
CA LYS A 34 3.42 -10.80 0.82
C LYS A 34 2.11 -10.40 0.12
N ARG A 35 1.76 -11.14 -0.93
CA ARG A 35 0.53 -11.00 -1.73
C ARG A 35 -0.73 -10.76 -0.89
N ARG A 36 -0.91 -11.50 0.20
CA ARG A 36 -2.09 -11.36 1.09
C ARG A 36 -2.25 -9.94 1.61
N ARG A 37 -1.17 -9.35 2.12
CA ARG A 37 -1.18 -7.99 2.68
C ARG A 37 -1.34 -6.94 1.59
N LEU A 38 -0.77 -7.17 0.40
CA LEU A 38 -1.04 -6.31 -0.75
C LEU A 38 -2.53 -6.32 -1.13
N TYR A 39 -3.18 -7.48 -1.15
CA TYR A 39 -4.62 -7.58 -1.42
C TYR A 39 -5.46 -6.84 -0.37
N GLU A 40 -5.09 -6.93 0.91
CA GLU A 40 -5.74 -6.18 1.99
C GLU A 40 -5.59 -4.67 1.79
N LEU A 41 -4.38 -4.18 1.46
CA LEU A 41 -4.14 -2.76 1.15
C LEU A 41 -5.00 -2.29 -0.04
N VAL A 42 -5.06 -3.08 -1.11
CA VAL A 42 -5.89 -2.76 -2.28
C VAL A 42 -7.38 -2.73 -1.93
N LYS A 43 -7.85 -3.64 -1.07
CA LYS A 43 -9.23 -3.66 -0.60
C LYS A 43 -9.56 -2.43 0.25
N ILE A 44 -8.67 -2.06 1.19
CA ILE A 44 -8.82 -0.85 2.01
C ILE A 44 -8.86 0.39 1.10
N TYR A 45 -7.92 0.50 0.16
CA TYR A 45 -7.86 1.61 -0.78
C TYR A 45 -9.15 1.74 -1.61
N ARG A 46 -9.67 0.63 -2.14
CA ARG A 46 -10.92 0.63 -2.93
C ARG A 46 -12.16 0.99 -2.10
N ASN A 47 -12.19 0.58 -0.84
CA ASN A 47 -13.33 0.85 0.04
C ASN A 47 -13.34 2.30 0.54
N ASN A 48 -12.17 2.86 0.85
CA ASN A 48 -12.05 4.24 1.32
C ASN A 48 -10.67 4.82 0.98
N PRO A 49 -10.49 5.37 -0.24
CA PRO A 49 -9.19 5.89 -0.68
C PRO A 49 -8.74 7.11 0.13
N ASP A 50 -9.68 7.86 0.71
CA ASP A 50 -9.39 9.09 1.46
C ASP A 50 -8.95 8.81 2.91
N ASN A 51 -9.47 7.74 3.54
CA ASN A 51 -9.07 7.34 4.90
C ASN A 51 -7.92 6.31 4.94
N PHE A 52 -7.28 6.01 3.82
CA PHE A 52 -6.13 5.09 3.78
C PHE A 52 -5.01 5.50 4.76
N SER A 53 -4.88 6.80 5.07
CA SER A 53 -3.88 7.37 5.97
C SER A 53 -4.24 7.37 7.45
N LYS A 54 -5.40 6.83 7.85
CA LYS A 54 -5.83 6.79 9.27
C LYS A 54 -5.71 5.42 9.92
N LEU A 55 -5.29 4.39 9.18
CA LEU A 55 -5.39 2.99 9.64
C LEU A 55 -4.22 2.53 10.54
N ASN A 56 -3.18 3.36 10.75
CA ASN A 56 -2.00 2.99 11.54
C ASN A 56 -1.55 4.06 12.56
N THR A 57 -2.40 5.05 12.90
CA THR A 57 -2.03 6.14 13.83
C THR A 57 -2.61 6.03 15.24
N GLU A 58 -3.32 4.96 15.57
CA GLU A 58 -3.76 4.68 16.95
C GLU A 58 -3.45 3.22 17.32
N GLY A 59 -2.57 3.02 18.30
CA GLY A 59 -2.37 1.76 19.03
C GLY A 59 -1.26 0.85 18.52
#